data_AF-U1NA81-F1
#
_entry.id   AF-U1NA81-F1
#
_cell.length_a   1.000
_cell.length_b   1.000
_cell.length_c   1.000
_cell.angle_alpha   90.00
_cell.angle_beta   90.00
_cell.angle_gamma   90.00
#
_symmetry.space_group_name_H-M   'P 1'
#
loop_
_entity.id
_entity.type
_entity.pdbx_description
1 polymer ?
#
loop_
_entity_poly.entity_id
_entity_poly.type
_entity_poly.pdbx_seq_one_letter_code
_entity_poly.pdbx_strand_id
1 'polypeptide(L)'
;MVQETEQIGIESLIDKLFDRFGHIAEIHVAHIPSASEIAQLHITVHTGEANSLEQSLDLTRANEVTVDTGEAYPLLIPFDMIATVDGPGHVQGKEGTTVYMADNVVGAKSRDLETGVSMLRQKLAGTCPLCEAKVDTFRDHYRDSRTCQEAERV
;
A
#
# COMPACT_ATOMS: atom_id res chain seq x y z
N MET A 1 -22.41 0.31 23.76
CA MET A 1 -21.07 0.92 23.91
C MET A 1 -20.46 0.92 22.52
N VAL A 2 -20.30 2.09 21.92
CA VAL A 2 -19.51 2.21 20.68
C VAL A 2 -18.06 2.14 21.13
N GLN A 3 -17.37 1.05 20.81
CA GLN A 3 -15.91 0.99 20.99
C GLN A 3 -15.34 2.01 20.01
N GLU A 4 -14.74 3.08 20.53
CA GLU A 4 -13.92 3.96 19.69
C GLU A 4 -12.81 3.10 19.11
N THR A 5 -12.80 2.92 17.79
CA THR A 5 -11.71 2.25 17.10
C THR A 5 -10.46 3.11 17.26
N GLU A 6 -9.40 2.53 17.81
CA GLU A 6 -8.09 3.19 17.84
C GLU A 6 -7.62 3.33 16.38
N GLN A 7 -7.15 4.52 16.01
CA GLN A 7 -6.79 4.90 14.64
C GLN A 7 -5.29 5.20 14.57
N ILE A 8 -4.68 4.93 13.41
CA ILE A 8 -3.29 5.26 13.13
C ILE A 8 -3.15 5.81 11.71
N GLY A 9 -2.32 6.83 11.50
CA GLY A 9 -1.99 7.29 10.13
C GLY A 9 -1.16 6.26 9.39
N ILE A 10 -1.34 6.12 8.07
CA ILE A 10 -0.57 5.15 7.26
C ILE A 10 0.93 5.40 7.33
N GLU A 11 1.36 6.66 7.40
CA GLU A 11 2.77 7.03 7.54
C GLU A 11 3.31 6.58 8.89
N SER A 12 2.60 6.86 9.99
CA SER A 12 3.00 6.41 11.33
C SER A 12 3.00 4.88 11.47
N LEU A 13 2.12 4.19 10.75
CA LEU A 13 2.13 2.73 10.68
C LEU A 13 3.39 2.21 9.97
N ILE A 14 3.80 2.88 8.89
CA ILE A 14 5.02 2.53 8.15
C ILE A 14 6.28 2.88 8.94
N ASP A 15 6.31 4.00 9.66
CA ASP A 15 7.43 4.34 10.55
C ASP A 15 7.65 3.24 11.60
N LYS A 16 6.56 2.73 12.20
CA LYS A 16 6.62 1.60 13.13
C LYS A 16 7.17 0.32 12.49
N LEU A 17 6.97 0.12 11.18
CA LEU A 17 7.56 -1.01 10.47
C LEU A 17 9.09 -0.87 10.37
N PHE A 18 9.58 0.33 10.03
CA PHE A 18 11.02 0.61 9.99
C PHE A 18 11.66 0.60 11.39
N ASP A 19 10.92 0.97 12.44
CA ASP A 19 11.40 0.81 13.82
C ASP A 19 11.49 -0.69 14.21
N ARG A 20 10.60 -1.53 13.67
CA ARG A 20 10.52 -2.95 13.99
C ARG A 20 11.58 -3.80 13.29
N PHE A 21 11.89 -3.47 12.03
CA PHE A 21 12.77 -4.23 11.15
C PHE A 21 13.96 -3.39 10.71
N GLY A 22 15.18 -3.91 10.91
CA GLY A 22 16.40 -3.20 10.50
C GLY A 22 16.57 -3.12 8.97
N HIS A 23 15.96 -4.04 8.23
CA HIS A 23 15.96 -4.09 6.78
C HIS A 23 14.59 -4.50 6.24
N ILE A 24 14.01 -3.65 5.39
CA ILE A 24 12.80 -3.94 4.62
C ILE A 24 13.18 -3.90 3.13
N ALA A 25 12.79 -4.92 2.37
CA ALA A 25 13.01 -4.96 0.93
C ALA A 25 11.83 -4.33 0.17
N GLU A 26 10.61 -4.58 0.64
CA GLU A 26 9.38 -4.08 0.03
C GLU A 26 8.29 -3.90 1.08
N ILE A 27 7.46 -2.87 0.93
CA ILE A 27 6.16 -2.76 1.59
C ILE A 27 5.09 -2.68 0.49
N HIS A 28 4.25 -3.70 0.41
CA HIS A 28 3.14 -3.77 -0.53
C HIS A 28 1.81 -3.60 0.19
N VAL A 29 0.93 -2.75 -0.34
CA VAL A 29 -0.42 -2.53 0.17
C VAL A 29 -1.40 -2.99 -0.89
N ALA A 30 -2.00 -4.17 -0.69
CA ALA A 30 -3.07 -4.63 -1.53
C ALA A 30 -4.37 -3.89 -1.17
N HIS A 31 -5.06 -3.42 -2.21
CA HIS A 31 -6.33 -2.72 -2.12
C HIS A 31 -7.19 -3.13 -3.31
N ILE A 32 -8.48 -3.39 -3.06
CA ILE A 32 -9.42 -3.83 -4.09
C ILE A 32 -9.53 -2.73 -5.17
N PRO A 33 -9.72 -3.08 -6.47
CA PRO A 33 -9.55 -2.17 -7.62
C PRO A 33 -10.48 -0.95 -7.73
N SER A 34 -11.38 -0.73 -6.77
CA SER A 34 -12.20 0.48 -6.73
C SER A 34 -12.13 1.14 -5.35
N ALA A 35 -11.89 2.45 -5.34
CA ALA A 35 -11.85 3.28 -4.13
C ALA A 35 -13.16 3.21 -3.32
N SER A 36 -14.29 2.96 -3.99
CA SER A 36 -15.61 2.81 -3.36
C SER A 36 -15.86 1.45 -2.70
N GLU A 37 -15.01 0.45 -2.91
CA GLU A 37 -15.21 -0.93 -2.42
C GLU A 37 -14.05 -1.44 -1.56
N ILE A 38 -13.17 -0.55 -1.09
CA ILE A 38 -12.04 -0.94 -0.24
C ILE A 38 -12.56 -1.30 1.14
N ALA A 39 -12.81 -2.60 1.34
CA ALA A 39 -13.27 -3.14 2.61
C ALA A 39 -12.13 -3.26 3.65
N GLN A 40 -10.90 -3.47 3.17
CA GLN A 40 -9.72 -3.69 4.00
C GLN A 40 -8.44 -3.43 3.19
N LEU A 41 -7.38 -2.95 3.84
CA LEU A 41 -6.02 -2.97 3.31
C LEU A 41 -5.27 -4.20 3.82
N HIS A 42 -4.59 -4.91 2.92
CA HIS A 42 -3.65 -5.95 3.31
C HIS A 42 -2.24 -5.47 3.07
N ILE A 43 -1.46 -5.34 4.14
CA ILE A 43 -0.10 -4.81 4.08
C ILE A 43 0.89 -5.95 4.24
N THR A 44 1.69 -6.19 3.21
CA THR A 44 2.73 -7.21 3.18
C THR A 44 4.10 -6.56 3.23
N VAL A 45 4.92 -7.01 4.18
CA VAL A 45 6.27 -6.48 4.42
C VAL A 45 7.28 -7.57 4.10
N HIS A 46 8.06 -7.37 3.04
CA HIS A 46 9.11 -8.30 2.67
C HIS A 46 10.39 -7.97 3.44
N THR A 47 10.82 -8.90 4.27
CA THR A 47 12.04 -8.75 5.07
C THR A 47 12.65 -10.10 5.40
N GLY A 48 14.00 -10.16 5.40
CA GLY A 48 14.74 -11.33 5.86
C GLY A 48 14.65 -11.56 7.37
N GLU A 49 14.03 -10.64 8.11
CA GLU A 49 13.87 -10.71 9.57
C GLU A 49 12.54 -11.35 10.00
N ALA A 50 11.66 -11.70 9.06
CA ALA A 50 10.44 -12.43 9.36
C ALA A 50 10.77 -13.88 9.80
N ASN A 51 9.96 -14.42 10.71
CA ASN A 51 10.16 -15.75 11.28
C ASN A 51 9.49 -16.87 10.48
N SER A 52 8.70 -16.52 9.47
CA SER A 52 7.93 -17.43 8.63
C SER A 52 7.60 -16.79 7.28
N LEU A 53 7.03 -17.61 6.37
CA LEU A 53 6.47 -17.12 5.10
C LEU A 53 5.26 -16.21 5.30
N GLU A 54 4.54 -16.37 6.41
CA GLU A 54 3.45 -15.48 6.81
C GLU A 54 3.54 -15.29 8.32
N GLN A 55 3.97 -14.10 8.75
CA GLN A 55 4.04 -13.70 10.14
C GLN A 55 3.09 -12.52 10.36
N SER A 56 1.95 -12.73 11.02
CA SER A 56 1.08 -11.62 11.40
C SER A 56 1.80 -10.62 12.30
N LEU A 57 1.58 -9.33 12.07
CA LEU A 57 2.20 -8.24 12.82
C LEU A 57 1.17 -7.50 13.66
N ASP A 58 1.45 -7.38 14.95
CA ASP A 58 0.68 -6.57 15.90
C ASP A 58 1.56 -5.40 16.40
N LEU A 59 1.63 -4.33 15.60
CA LEU A 59 2.46 -3.15 15.88
C LEU A 59 1.67 -2.01 16.54
N THR A 60 0.35 -2.16 16.60
CA THR A 60 -0.57 -1.13 17.04
C THR A 60 -1.88 -1.77 17.45
N ARG A 61 -2.53 -1.17 18.44
CA ARG A 61 -3.89 -1.55 18.86
C ARG A 61 -4.97 -0.97 17.93
N ALA A 62 -4.56 -0.14 16.99
CA ALA A 62 -5.43 0.42 15.98
C ALA A 62 -5.98 -0.67 15.04
N ASN A 63 -7.29 -0.65 14.80
CA ASN A 63 -7.95 -1.57 13.88
C ASN A 63 -8.19 -0.94 12.50
N GLU A 64 -8.05 0.39 12.40
CA GLU A 64 -8.24 1.16 11.18
C GLU A 64 -7.04 2.07 10.95
N VAL A 65 -6.68 2.22 9.68
CA VAL A 65 -5.69 3.17 9.24
C VAL A 65 -6.39 4.39 8.65
N THR A 66 -5.90 5.57 9.03
CA THR A 66 -6.33 6.85 8.48
C THR A 66 -5.45 7.18 7.27
N VAL A 67 -6.07 7.40 6.12
CA VAL A 67 -5.39 7.79 4.88
C VAL A 67 -5.93 9.13 4.39
N ASP A 68 -5.07 10.14 4.34
CA ASP A 68 -5.41 11.44 3.76
C ASP A 68 -5.31 11.36 2.23
N THR A 69 -6.46 11.40 1.56
CA THR A 69 -6.59 11.39 0.11
C THR A 69 -6.63 12.78 -0.52
N GLY A 70 -6.54 13.84 0.29
CA GLY A 70 -6.75 15.23 -0.14
C GLY A 70 -8.22 15.60 -0.37
N GLU A 71 -9.15 14.69 -0.10
CA GLU A 71 -10.60 14.94 -0.10
C GLU A 71 -11.04 15.56 1.24
N ALA A 72 -12.32 15.95 1.34
CA ALA A 72 -12.84 16.67 2.52
C ALA A 72 -12.69 15.91 3.85
N TYR A 73 -12.64 14.57 3.80
CA TYR A 73 -12.46 13.70 4.96
C TYR A 73 -11.47 12.59 4.63
N PRO A 74 -10.55 12.24 5.54
CA PRO A 74 -9.66 11.11 5.35
C PRO A 74 -10.44 9.80 5.33
N LEU A 75 -9.90 8.80 4.63
CA LEU A 75 -10.46 7.45 4.65
C LEU A 75 -10.04 6.74 5.94
N LEU A 76 -10.99 6.03 6.55
CA LEU A 76 -10.76 5.10 7.65
C LEU A 76 -10.97 3.70 7.08
N ILE A 77 -9.89 2.92 7.01
CA ILE A 77 -9.91 1.61 6.36
C ILE A 77 -9.38 0.57 7.34
N PRO A 78 -10.12 -0.52 7.61
CA PRO A 78 -9.59 -1.67 8.33
C PRO A 78 -8.33 -2.19 7.67
N PHE A 79 -7.38 -2.71 8.44
CA PHE A 79 -6.17 -3.27 7.87
C PHE A 79 -5.68 -4.50 8.61
N ASP A 80 -4.94 -5.34 7.90
CA ASP A 80 -4.05 -6.33 8.51
C ASP A 80 -2.63 -6.19 7.96
N MET A 81 -1.69 -6.79 8.68
CA MET A 81 -0.28 -6.74 8.35
C MET A 81 0.36 -8.11 8.51
N ILE A 82 1.16 -8.48 7.51
CA ILE A 82 2.07 -9.61 7.59
C ILE A 82 3.51 -9.18 7.26
N ALA A 83 4.48 -9.81 7.90
CA ALA A 83 5.84 -9.87 7.41
C ALA A 83 6.09 -11.23 6.76
N THR A 84 6.92 -11.25 5.72
CA THR A 84 7.27 -12.46 4.99
C THR A 84 8.75 -12.46 4.59
N VAL A 85 9.33 -13.65 4.61
CA VAL A 85 10.65 -13.93 3.99
C VAL A 85 10.54 -14.25 2.50
N ASP A 86 9.31 -14.30 1.94
CA ASP A 86 9.12 -14.49 0.51
C ASP A 86 9.72 -13.32 -0.28
N GLY A 87 10.12 -13.59 -1.53
CA GLY A 87 10.79 -12.62 -2.37
C GLY A 87 9.94 -11.37 -2.62
N PRO A 88 10.53 -10.17 -2.57
CA PRO A 88 9.85 -8.96 -3.01
C PRO A 88 9.61 -8.98 -4.53
N GLY A 89 8.90 -7.99 -5.03
CA GLY A 89 8.67 -7.78 -6.46
C GLY A 89 7.19 -7.79 -6.84
N HIS A 90 6.30 -7.32 -5.96
CA HIS A 90 4.90 -7.21 -6.32
C HIS A 90 4.73 -6.31 -7.55
N VAL A 91 4.11 -6.88 -8.58
CA VAL A 91 3.77 -6.15 -9.80
C VAL A 91 2.76 -5.06 -9.43
N GLN A 92 3.13 -3.80 -9.68
CA GLN A 92 2.20 -2.70 -9.51
C GLN A 92 0.99 -2.87 -10.42
N GLY A 93 -0.17 -2.47 -9.90
CA GLY A 93 -1.34 -2.45 -10.75
C GLY A 93 -2.61 -2.05 -10.03
N LYS A 94 -3.70 -2.58 -10.57
CA LYS A 94 -5.07 -2.29 -10.14
C LYS A 94 -5.43 -2.80 -8.75
N GLU A 95 -4.72 -3.79 -8.20
CA GLU A 95 -5.10 -4.52 -6.98
C GLU A 95 -4.14 -4.28 -5.81
N GLY A 96 -3.16 -3.39 -5.99
CA GLY A 96 -2.21 -3.10 -4.95
C GLY A 96 -1.22 -2.01 -5.33
N THR A 97 -0.47 -1.54 -4.34
CA THR A 97 0.53 -0.50 -4.49
C THR A 97 1.70 -0.80 -3.59
N THR A 98 2.88 -0.88 -4.19
CA THR A 98 4.12 -0.96 -3.42
C THR A 98 4.48 0.45 -3.00
N VAL A 99 4.36 0.70 -1.71
CA VAL A 99 4.64 2.01 -1.10
C VAL A 99 6.13 2.20 -0.84
N TYR A 100 6.90 1.13 -0.80
CA TYR A 100 8.36 1.18 -0.65
C TYR A 100 9.02 -0.01 -1.34
N MET A 101 10.10 0.23 -2.08
CA MET A 101 10.95 -0.81 -2.70
C MET A 101 12.41 -0.39 -2.56
N ALA A 102 13.21 -1.21 -1.88
CA ALA A 102 14.64 -0.97 -1.70
C ALA A 102 15.39 -1.01 -3.05
N ASP A 103 16.49 -0.27 -3.15
CA ASP A 103 17.28 -0.13 -4.38
C ASP A 103 18.13 -1.36 -4.72
N ASN A 104 18.29 -2.26 -3.77
CA ASN A 104 19.03 -3.51 -3.90
C ASN A 104 18.14 -4.70 -4.32
N VAL A 105 16.84 -4.49 -4.55
CA VAL A 105 15.93 -5.54 -5.01
C VAL A 105 16.16 -5.83 -6.50
N VAL A 106 16.72 -7.01 -6.79
CA VAL A 106 17.06 -7.41 -8.16
C VAL A 106 15.80 -7.56 -9.01
N GLY A 107 15.77 -6.89 -10.15
CA GLY A 107 14.68 -6.99 -11.12
C GLY A 107 13.48 -6.09 -10.83
N ALA A 108 13.53 -5.28 -9.77
CA ALA A 108 12.55 -4.24 -9.49
C ALA A 108 13.22 -2.86 -9.49
N LYS A 109 12.45 -1.81 -9.78
CA LYS A 109 12.91 -0.43 -9.62
C LYS A 109 12.72 0.00 -8.18
N SER A 110 13.70 0.72 -7.64
CA SER A 110 13.60 1.35 -6.33
C SER A 110 12.41 2.31 -6.28
N ARG A 111 11.74 2.37 -5.13
CA ARG A 111 10.71 3.36 -4.84
C ARG A 111 10.85 3.84 -3.41
N ASP A 112 11.02 5.14 -3.27
CA ASP A 112 11.02 5.80 -1.97
C ASP A 112 9.60 5.84 -1.38
N LEU A 113 9.55 5.97 -0.05
CA LEU A 113 8.32 5.91 0.71
C LEU A 113 7.35 7.04 0.34
N GLU A 114 7.85 8.26 0.15
CA GLU A 114 7.03 9.43 -0.15
C GLU A 114 6.29 9.25 -1.48
N THR A 115 7.02 8.85 -2.52
CA THR A 115 6.45 8.53 -3.83
C THR A 115 5.39 7.43 -3.72
N GLY A 116 5.71 6.33 -3.04
CA GLY A 116 4.80 5.20 -2.94
C GLY A 116 3.53 5.47 -2.13
N VAL A 117 3.64 6.21 -1.03
CA VAL A 117 2.47 6.66 -0.23
C VAL A 117 1.62 7.65 -1.03
N SER A 118 2.24 8.56 -1.79
CA SER A 118 1.50 9.47 -2.68
C SER A 118 0.69 8.69 -3.73
N MET A 119 1.28 7.68 -4.37
CA MET A 119 0.57 6.81 -5.31
C MET A 119 -0.58 6.06 -4.65
N LEU A 120 -0.38 5.54 -3.43
CA LEU A 120 -1.43 4.88 -2.67
C LEU A 120 -2.59 5.85 -2.41
N ARG A 121 -2.32 7.05 -1.90
CA ARG A 121 -3.35 8.08 -1.64
C ARG A 121 -4.14 8.42 -2.91
N GLN A 122 -3.46 8.63 -4.03
CA GLN A 122 -4.10 8.90 -5.32
C GLN A 122 -5.02 7.75 -5.73
N LYS A 123 -4.58 6.50 -5.60
CA LYS A 123 -5.39 5.32 -5.92
C LYS A 123 -6.61 5.18 -5.04
N LEU A 124 -6.44 5.35 -3.73
CA LEU A 124 -7.54 5.36 -2.77
C LEU A 124 -8.52 6.53 -3.01
N ALA A 125 -8.06 7.61 -3.64
CA ALA A 125 -8.90 8.73 -4.09
C ALA A 125 -9.56 8.50 -5.47
N GLY A 126 -9.41 7.30 -6.06
CA GLY A 126 -9.89 7.00 -7.41
C GLY A 126 -9.19 7.83 -8.48
N THR A 127 -7.91 8.14 -8.31
CA THR A 127 -7.12 8.98 -9.22
C THR A 127 -5.92 8.20 -9.75
N CYS A 128 -5.72 8.19 -11.07
CA CYS A 128 -4.57 7.52 -11.66
C CYS A 128 -3.26 8.23 -11.28
N PRO A 129 -2.28 7.54 -10.66
CA PRO A 129 -1.03 8.18 -10.24
C PRO A 129 -0.16 8.74 -11.36
N LEU A 130 -0.44 8.38 -12.62
CA LEU A 130 0.40 8.71 -13.76
C LEU A 130 -0.16 9.80 -14.66
N CYS A 131 -1.46 9.76 -14.91
CA CYS A 131 -2.14 10.74 -15.77
C CYS A 131 -3.10 11.64 -15.00
N GLU A 132 -3.21 11.44 -13.68
CA GLU A 132 -4.04 12.24 -12.76
C GLU A 132 -5.54 12.23 -13.08
N ALA A 133 -5.97 11.38 -14.02
CA ALA A 133 -7.38 11.23 -14.34
C ALA A 133 -8.14 10.58 -13.17
N LYS A 134 -9.34 11.08 -12.88
CA LYS A 134 -10.30 10.37 -12.02
C LYS A 134 -10.78 9.12 -12.75
N VAL A 135 -10.79 8.00 -12.04
CA VAL A 135 -11.11 6.67 -12.58
C VAL A 135 -12.18 6.01 -11.72
N ASP A 136 -13.21 5.47 -12.36
CA ASP A 136 -14.22 4.67 -11.69
C ASP A 136 -13.64 3.29 -11.29
N THR A 137 -12.88 2.69 -12.21
CA THR A 137 -12.10 1.47 -11.93
C THR A 137 -10.72 1.55 -12.58
N PHE A 138 -9.68 1.13 -11.84
CA PHE A 138 -8.33 1.01 -12.40
C PHE A 138 -8.25 -0.06 -13.49
N ARG A 139 -9.13 -1.05 -13.43
CA ARG A 139 -9.22 -2.12 -14.44
C ARG A 139 -9.58 -1.55 -15.81
N ASP A 140 -10.63 -0.75 -15.91
CA ASP A 140 -11.05 -0.17 -17.19
C ASP A 140 -10.04 0.88 -17.66
N HIS A 141 -9.54 1.71 -16.75
CA HIS A 141 -8.53 2.70 -17.09
C HIS A 141 -7.26 2.08 -17.69
N TYR A 142 -6.72 1.02 -17.09
CA TYR A 142 -5.51 0.35 -17.60
C TYR A 142 -5.76 -0.50 -18.84
N ARG A 143 -7.00 -0.96 -19.07
CA ARG A 143 -7.37 -1.56 -20.35
C ARG A 143 -7.29 -0.54 -21.48
N ASP A 144 -7.80 0.67 -21.22
CA ASP A 144 -7.97 1.71 -22.24
C ASP A 144 -6.69 2.57 -22.41
N SER A 145 -5.88 2.69 -21.35
CA SER A 145 -4.62 3.45 -21.32
C SER A 145 -3.43 2.56 -20.96
N ARG A 146 -2.97 1.76 -21.94
CA ARG A 146 -1.82 0.84 -21.76
C ARG A 146 -0.55 1.55 -21.31
N THR A 147 -0.34 2.80 -21.71
CA THR A 147 0.82 3.60 -21.29
C THR A 147 0.83 3.81 -19.78
N CYS A 148 -0.33 4.04 -19.15
CA CYS A 148 -0.43 4.14 -17.69
C CYS A 148 -0.15 2.79 -17.03
N GLN A 149 -0.72 1.71 -17.58
CA GLN A 149 -0.45 0.36 -17.05
C GLN A 149 1.03 -0.01 -17.10
N GLU A 150 1.70 0.26 -18.23
CA GLU A 150 3.10 -0.07 -18.43
C GLU A 150 4.01 0.80 -17.58
N ALA A 151 3.77 2.11 -17.53
CA ALA A 151 4.58 3.04 -16.74
C ALA A 151 4.44 2.79 -15.22
N GLU A 152 3.30 2.28 -14.76
CA GLU A 152 3.11 1.96 -13.34
C GLU A 152 3.88 0.69 -12.94
N ARG A 153 4.00 -0.28 -13.85
CA ARG A 153 4.74 -1.52 -13.60
C ARG A 153 6.24 -1.31 -13.40
N VAL A 154 6.76 -0.13 -13.76
CA VAL A 154 8.19 0.20 -13.71
C VAL A 154 8.59 0.76 -12.36
#